data_AF-K5WFU3-F1
#
_entry.id   AF-K5WFU3-F1
#
_cell.length_a   1.000
_cell.length_b   1.000
_cell.length_c   1.000
_cell.angle_alpha   90.00
_cell.angle_beta   90.00
_cell.angle_gamma   90.00
#
_symmetry.space_group_name_H-M   'P 1'
#
loop_
_entity.id
_entity.type
_entity.pdbx_description
1 polymer ?
#
loop_
_entity_poly.entity_id
_entity_poly.type
_entity_poly.pdbx_seq_one_letter_code
_entity_poly.pdbx_strand_id
1 'polypeptide(L)'
;MKPDAFDGTKSKYIAWKTQMKLYVIMQRKRLPEQFDRVLMILSYMKRGHVGEYVATYMKKYDMNEDTVIQTTKDLWKDLDVHFLIDEQVEAYDRLQAMQMEALSAQEFFSKFELCAFQANIHDFKAHFQELKLLLEKALRADIIRLLYNSLEELLATYVLYKQQVLCIDLKQQYDLVGAAF
;
A
#
# COMPACT_ATOMS: atom_id res chain seq x y z
N MET A 1 -4.03 -15.42 24.26
CA MET A 1 -2.86 -14.56 24.02
C MET A 1 -3.30 -13.11 24.19
N LYS A 2 -2.53 -12.27 24.88
CA LYS A 2 -2.83 -10.83 25.04
C LYS A 2 -2.35 -10.09 23.77
N PRO A 3 -3.14 -9.18 23.17
CA PRO A 3 -2.71 -8.41 22.00
C PRO A 3 -1.56 -7.47 22.31
N ASP A 4 -0.77 -7.16 21.29
CA ASP A 4 0.23 -6.10 21.37
C ASP A 4 -0.43 -4.71 21.46
N ALA A 5 0.33 -3.73 21.96
CA ALA A 5 -0.11 -2.34 21.92
C ALA A 5 -0.07 -1.81 20.48
N PHE A 6 -1.11 -1.08 20.07
CA PHE A 6 -1.14 -0.40 18.78
C PHE A 6 -0.57 1.01 18.90
N ASP A 7 0.26 1.37 17.93
CA ASP A 7 0.95 2.66 17.84
C ASP A 7 0.40 3.58 16.73
N GLY A 8 -0.63 3.11 16.00
CA GLY A 8 -1.19 3.82 14.84
C GLY A 8 -0.54 3.47 13.50
N THR A 9 0.48 2.61 13.48
CA THR A 9 1.12 2.20 12.22
C THR A 9 0.12 1.42 11.36
N LYS A 10 -0.35 2.02 10.26
CA LYS A 10 -1.37 1.42 9.39
C LYS A 10 -1.00 0.03 8.87
N SER A 11 0.28 -0.21 8.53
CA SER A 11 0.74 -1.53 8.04
C SER A 11 0.65 -2.64 9.10
N LYS A 12 0.58 -2.30 10.39
CA LYS A 12 0.37 -3.25 11.49
C LYS A 12 -1.10 -3.42 11.86
N TYR A 13 -1.99 -2.57 11.33
CA TYR A 13 -3.36 -2.44 11.81
C TYR A 13 -4.18 -3.72 11.62
N ILE A 14 -4.12 -4.38 10.45
CA ILE A 14 -4.89 -5.62 10.18
C ILE A 14 -4.47 -6.74 11.13
N ALA A 15 -3.16 -6.93 11.30
CA ALA A 15 -2.60 -7.94 12.20
C ALA A 15 -3.05 -7.67 13.65
N TRP A 16 -2.91 -6.43 14.12
CA TRP A 16 -3.33 -6.02 15.46
C TRP A 16 -4.85 -6.18 15.66
N LYS A 17 -5.67 -5.67 14.74
CA LYS A 17 -7.14 -5.79 14.75
C LYS A 17 -7.58 -7.24 14.87
N THR A 18 -6.90 -8.15 14.16
CA THR A 18 -7.18 -9.59 14.23
C THR A 18 -6.90 -10.16 15.61
N GLN A 19 -5.71 -9.89 16.19
CA GLN A 19 -5.39 -10.30 17.56
C GLN A 19 -6.38 -9.73 18.58
N MET A 20 -6.74 -8.45 18.43
CA MET A 20 -7.64 -7.75 19.34
C MET A 20 -9.07 -8.31 19.27
N LYS A 21 -9.60 -8.61 18.08
CA LYS A 21 -10.91 -9.27 17.93
C LYS A 21 -10.96 -10.63 18.63
N LEU A 22 -9.93 -11.46 18.45
CA LEU A 22 -9.82 -12.74 19.13
C LEU A 22 -9.81 -12.56 20.66
N TYR A 23 -9.04 -11.60 21.16
CA TYR A 23 -8.99 -11.31 22.58
C TYR A 23 -10.33 -10.82 23.14
N VAL A 24 -11.03 -9.92 22.43
CA VAL A 24 -12.39 -9.48 22.81
C VAL A 24 -13.35 -10.67 22.91
N ILE A 25 -13.30 -11.61 21.97
CA ILE A 25 -14.13 -12.83 21.99
C ILE A 25 -13.84 -13.65 23.26
N MET A 26 -12.56 -13.85 23.61
CA MET A 26 -12.16 -14.58 24.81
C MET A 26 -12.63 -13.90 26.10
N GLN A 27 -12.75 -12.57 26.12
CA GLN A 27 -13.17 -11.80 27.28
C GLN A 27 -14.70 -11.60 27.38
N ARG A 28 -15.50 -12.05 26.41
CA ARG A 28 -16.96 -11.79 26.38
C ARG A 28 -17.71 -12.17 27.63
N LYS A 29 -17.32 -13.27 28.30
CA LYS A 29 -17.95 -13.71 29.56
C LYS A 29 -17.59 -12.81 30.74
N ARG A 30 -16.42 -12.18 30.73
CA ARG A 30 -15.92 -11.30 31.79
C ARG A 30 -16.35 -9.85 31.59
N LEU A 31 -16.48 -9.43 30.34
CA LEU A 31 -16.96 -8.11 29.92
C LEU A 31 -18.24 -8.32 29.10
N PRO A 32 -19.41 -8.48 29.76
CA PRO A 32 -20.67 -8.73 29.06
C PRO A 32 -21.11 -7.51 28.24
N GLU A 33 -20.86 -6.31 28.76
CA GLU A 33 -21.23 -5.04 28.14
C GLU A 33 -20.39 -4.73 26.91
N GLN A 34 -21.03 -4.18 25.87
CA GLN A 34 -20.34 -3.80 24.63
C GLN A 34 -19.39 -2.63 24.86
N PHE A 35 -19.78 -1.69 25.72
CA PHE A 35 -18.98 -0.50 26.02
C PHE A 35 -17.70 -0.86 26.79
N ASP A 36 -17.76 -1.78 27.75
CA ASP A 36 -16.56 -2.27 28.44
C ASP A 36 -15.53 -2.86 27.46
N ARG A 37 -16.01 -3.53 26.41
CA ARG A 37 -15.14 -4.06 25.34
C ARG A 37 -14.57 -2.95 24.48
N VAL A 38 -15.32 -1.86 24.24
CA VAL A 38 -14.81 -0.66 23.57
C VAL A 38 -13.67 -0.05 24.39
N LEU A 39 -13.89 0.21 25.68
CA LEU A 39 -12.85 0.73 26.59
C LEU A 39 -11.64 -0.20 26.65
N MET A 40 -11.87 -1.52 26.68
CA MET A 40 -10.79 -2.48 26.60
C MET A 40 -9.98 -2.33 25.31
N ILE A 41 -10.61 -2.22 24.12
CA ILE A 41 -9.89 -2.03 22.85
C ILE A 41 -9.07 -0.73 22.88
N LEU A 42 -9.68 0.38 23.30
CA LEU A 42 -9.02 1.68 23.42
C LEU A 42 -7.81 1.62 24.37
N SER A 43 -7.88 0.80 25.43
CA SER A 43 -6.77 0.61 26.36
C SER A 43 -5.52 -0.04 25.76
N TYR A 44 -5.58 -0.59 24.53
CA TYR A 44 -4.41 -1.09 23.79
C TYR A 44 -3.86 -0.08 22.78
N MET A 45 -4.51 1.08 22.58
CA MET A 45 -4.10 2.16 21.69
C MET A 45 -3.31 3.23 22.46
N LYS A 46 -2.13 2.86 22.96
CA LYS A 46 -1.39 3.67 23.96
C LYS A 46 -0.11 4.34 23.46
N ARG A 47 0.32 4.07 22.24
CA ARG A 47 1.63 4.53 21.71
C ARG A 47 1.44 5.38 20.47
N GLY A 48 2.41 6.23 20.14
CA GLY A 48 2.34 7.04 18.92
C GLY A 48 1.13 7.98 18.89
N HIS A 49 0.65 8.29 17.67
CA HIS A 49 -0.41 9.27 17.44
C HIS A 49 -1.82 8.75 17.80
N VAL A 50 -2.00 7.44 18.03
CA VAL A 50 -3.31 6.92 18.49
C VAL A 50 -3.65 7.33 19.91
N GLY A 51 -2.67 7.78 20.70
CA GLY A 51 -2.93 8.36 22.02
C GLY A 51 -3.83 9.60 21.94
N GLU A 52 -3.70 10.42 20.89
CA GLU A 52 -4.54 11.60 20.66
C GLU A 52 -5.98 11.20 20.29
N TYR A 53 -6.13 10.12 19.52
CA TYR A 53 -7.44 9.54 19.22
C TYR A 53 -8.16 9.11 20.52
N VAL A 54 -7.47 8.37 21.40
CA VAL A 54 -8.04 7.93 22.69
C VAL A 54 -8.33 9.13 23.60
N ALA A 55 -7.44 10.10 23.68
CA ALA A 55 -7.67 11.31 24.48
C ALA A 55 -8.90 12.10 23.98
N THR A 56 -9.06 12.21 22.66
CA THR A 56 -10.23 12.87 22.05
C THR A 56 -11.50 12.08 22.33
N TYR A 57 -11.44 10.75 22.25
CA TYR A 57 -12.57 9.88 22.59
C TYR A 57 -12.99 10.08 24.05
N MET A 58 -12.05 10.01 25.00
CA MET A 58 -12.34 10.18 26.43
C MET A 58 -12.87 11.58 26.75
N LYS A 59 -12.34 12.61 26.12
CA LYS A 59 -12.87 13.98 26.27
C LYS A 59 -14.33 14.10 25.84
N LYS A 60 -14.74 13.43 24.75
CA LYS A 60 -16.14 13.39 24.31
C LYS A 60 -17.01 12.62 25.30
N TYR A 61 -16.50 11.49 25.81
CA TYR A 61 -17.19 10.69 26.81
C TYR A 61 -17.46 11.50 28.09
N ASP A 62 -16.46 12.23 28.60
CA ASP A 62 -16.60 13.09 29.78
C ASP A 62 -17.62 14.23 29.58
N MET A 63 -17.81 14.71 28.35
CA MET A 63 -18.80 15.74 28.04
C MET A 63 -20.21 15.17 27.92
N ASN A 64 -20.36 14.04 27.23
CA ASN A 64 -21.61 13.31 27.08
C ASN A 64 -21.34 11.87 26.61
N GLU A 65 -21.63 10.91 27.48
CA GLU A 65 -21.41 9.48 27.22
C GLU A 65 -22.15 8.99 25.96
N ASP A 66 -23.32 9.53 25.64
CA ASP A 66 -24.10 9.11 24.47
C ASP A 66 -23.50 9.57 23.13
N THR A 67 -22.51 10.47 23.17
CA THR A 67 -21.86 11.00 21.95
C THR A 67 -20.70 10.17 21.44
N VAL A 68 -20.23 9.21 22.23
CA VAL A 68 -19.12 8.33 21.84
C VAL A 68 -19.61 6.99 21.29
N ILE A 69 -18.71 6.30 20.60
CA ILE A 69 -19.02 5.01 20.00
C ILE A 69 -19.23 3.95 21.09
N GLN A 70 -20.46 3.47 21.25
CA GLN A 70 -20.84 2.55 22.33
C GLN A 70 -20.61 1.07 22.02
N THR A 71 -20.40 0.70 20.76
CA THR A 71 -20.29 -0.71 20.34
C THR A 71 -18.95 -1.02 19.69
N THR A 72 -18.46 -2.24 19.91
CA THR A 72 -17.24 -2.70 19.23
C THR A 72 -17.39 -2.71 17.71
N LYS A 73 -18.61 -2.92 17.19
CA LYS A 73 -18.87 -2.96 15.74
C LYS A 73 -18.61 -1.59 15.13
N ASP A 74 -19.16 -0.55 15.73
CA ASP A 74 -19.01 0.81 15.23
C ASP A 74 -17.60 1.33 15.49
N LEU A 75 -16.94 0.90 16.58
CA LEU A 75 -15.55 1.23 16.83
C LEU A 75 -14.66 0.67 15.72
N TRP A 76 -14.86 -0.60 15.32
CA TRP A 76 -14.08 -1.18 14.23
C TRP A 76 -14.27 -0.44 12.91
N LYS A 77 -15.48 0.05 12.61
CA LYS A 77 -15.71 0.85 11.40
C LYS A 77 -14.94 2.16 11.44
N ASP A 78 -14.99 2.86 12.57
CA ASP A 78 -14.29 4.12 12.75
C ASP A 78 -12.77 3.94 12.67
N LEU A 79 -12.24 2.92 13.35
CA LEU A 79 -10.83 2.56 13.26
C LEU A 79 -10.43 2.14 11.83
N ASP A 80 -11.32 1.50 11.08
CA ASP A 80 -11.05 1.16 9.67
C ASP A 80 -10.94 2.41 8.81
N VAL A 81 -11.78 3.43 9.02
CA VAL A 81 -11.66 4.73 8.33
C VAL A 81 -10.30 5.38 8.61
N HIS A 82 -9.80 5.29 9.83
CA HIS A 82 -8.56 5.97 10.24
C HIS A 82 -7.28 5.18 9.92
N PHE A 83 -7.30 3.85 10.05
CA PHE A 83 -6.09 3.03 10.09
C PHE A 83 -6.05 1.89 9.08
N LEU A 84 -7.16 1.56 8.41
CA LEU A 84 -7.12 0.58 7.33
C LEU A 84 -6.36 1.19 6.14
N ILE A 85 -5.35 0.46 5.68
CA ILE A 85 -4.73 0.75 4.38
C ILE A 85 -5.70 0.25 3.33
N ASP A 86 -6.05 1.12 2.39
CA ASP A 86 -6.56 0.65 1.11
C ASP A 86 -5.37 0.09 0.34
N GLU A 87 -5.19 -1.25 0.41
CA GLU A 87 -4.04 -1.93 -0.19
C GLU A 87 -3.93 -1.66 -1.70
N GLN A 88 -5.05 -1.37 -2.38
CA GLN A 88 -5.06 -1.03 -3.79
C GLN A 88 -4.52 0.39 -4.01
N VAL A 89 -4.96 1.36 -3.21
CA VAL A 89 -4.44 2.73 -3.26
C VAL A 89 -2.95 2.75 -2.92
N GLU A 90 -2.52 2.02 -1.89
CA GLU A 90 -1.10 1.98 -1.53
C GLU A 90 -0.24 1.26 -2.58
N ALA A 91 -0.78 0.23 -3.23
CA ALA A 91 -0.12 -0.41 -4.37
C ALA A 91 -0.02 0.55 -5.56
N TYR A 92 -1.05 1.38 -5.79
CA TYR A 92 -1.04 2.39 -6.84
C TYR A 92 -0.05 3.52 -6.53
N ASP A 93 0.00 4.01 -5.29
CA ASP A 93 0.99 5.00 -4.84
C ASP A 93 2.42 4.44 -5.00
N ARG A 94 2.64 3.17 -4.63
CA ARG A 94 3.92 2.47 -4.87
C ARG A 94 4.23 2.40 -6.35
N LEU A 95 3.25 2.06 -7.20
CA LEU A 95 3.40 1.99 -8.65
C LEU A 95 3.79 3.35 -9.25
N GLN A 96 3.19 4.45 -8.78
CA GLN A 96 3.50 5.82 -9.20
C GLN A 96 4.90 6.28 -8.77
N ALA A 97 5.34 5.86 -7.58
CA ALA A 97 6.64 6.21 -7.02
C ALA A 97 7.80 5.34 -7.54
N MET A 98 7.52 4.30 -8.34
CA MET A 98 8.57 3.42 -8.85
C MET A 98 9.57 4.19 -9.71
N GLN A 99 10.83 3.82 -9.57
CA GLN A 99 11.93 4.28 -10.40
C GLN A 99 12.79 3.08 -10.78
N MET A 100 13.24 3.04 -12.03
CA MET A 100 14.11 1.98 -12.54
C MET A 100 15.50 2.05 -11.91
N GLU A 101 16.05 3.25 -11.76
CA GLU A 101 17.35 3.51 -11.14
C GLU A 101 18.46 2.55 -11.62
N ALA A 102 18.99 1.70 -10.73
CA ALA A 102 20.05 0.73 -11.03
C ALA A 102 19.52 -0.67 -11.36
N LEU A 103 18.20 -0.89 -11.38
CA LEU A 103 17.61 -2.17 -11.72
C LEU A 103 17.76 -2.45 -13.22
N SER A 104 17.94 -3.72 -13.57
CA SER A 104 17.75 -4.16 -14.96
C SER A 104 16.29 -3.96 -15.38
N ALA A 105 16.04 -3.76 -16.67
CA ALA A 105 14.68 -3.60 -17.18
C ALA A 105 13.82 -4.83 -16.85
N GLN A 106 14.39 -6.03 -16.88
CA GLN A 106 13.69 -7.26 -16.51
C GLN A 106 13.21 -7.24 -15.06
N GLU A 107 14.08 -6.93 -14.11
CA GLU A 107 13.74 -6.85 -12.69
C GLU A 107 12.75 -5.72 -12.41
N PHE A 108 12.93 -4.57 -13.07
CA PHE A 108 12.03 -3.43 -12.98
C PHE A 108 10.61 -3.82 -13.41
N PHE A 109 10.44 -4.42 -14.60
CA PHE A 109 9.11 -4.82 -15.09
C PHE A 109 8.46 -5.90 -14.23
N SER A 110 9.23 -6.86 -13.69
CA SER A 110 8.67 -7.85 -12.75
C SER A 110 8.11 -7.18 -11.49
N LYS A 111 8.80 -6.18 -10.93
CA LYS A 111 8.30 -5.42 -9.77
C LYS A 111 7.11 -4.52 -10.13
N PHE A 112 7.17 -3.89 -11.31
CA PHE A 112 6.13 -2.98 -11.80
C PHE A 112 4.82 -3.72 -12.03
N GLU A 113 4.88 -4.87 -12.70
CA GLU A 113 3.70 -5.71 -12.97
C GLU A 113 3.08 -6.26 -11.68
N LEU A 114 3.90 -6.62 -10.69
CA LEU A 114 3.42 -7.03 -9.38
C LEU A 114 2.68 -5.88 -8.66
N CYS A 115 3.23 -4.66 -8.69
CA CYS A 115 2.58 -3.50 -8.08
C CYS A 115 1.27 -3.14 -8.79
N ALA A 116 1.25 -3.18 -10.13
CA ALA A 116 0.04 -2.98 -10.93
C ALA A 116 -1.03 -4.03 -10.60
N PHE A 117 -0.64 -5.30 -10.47
CA PHE A 117 -1.54 -6.36 -10.05
C PHE A 117 -2.12 -6.11 -8.64
N GLN A 118 -1.28 -5.70 -7.68
CA GLN A 118 -1.72 -5.35 -6.32
C GLN A 118 -2.65 -4.12 -6.31
N ALA A 119 -2.49 -3.22 -7.27
CA ALA A 119 -3.37 -2.06 -7.51
C ALA A 119 -4.63 -2.42 -8.31
N ASN A 120 -4.94 -3.71 -8.50
CA ASN A 120 -6.10 -4.22 -9.25
C ASN A 120 -6.08 -3.86 -10.76
N ILE A 121 -4.88 -3.60 -11.31
CA ILE A 121 -4.67 -3.39 -12.75
C ILE A 121 -4.23 -4.73 -13.36
N HIS A 122 -5.19 -5.47 -13.90
CA HIS A 122 -4.95 -6.80 -14.47
C HIS A 122 -4.95 -6.81 -16.01
N ASP A 123 -5.69 -5.90 -16.64
CA ASP A 123 -5.74 -5.78 -18.10
C ASP A 123 -4.77 -4.71 -18.60
N PHE A 124 -3.52 -5.11 -18.80
CA PHE A 124 -2.46 -4.23 -19.28
C PHE A 124 -2.74 -3.66 -20.68
N LYS A 125 -3.62 -4.29 -21.47
CA LYS A 125 -4.03 -3.77 -22.77
C LYS A 125 -5.03 -2.62 -22.60
N ALA A 126 -6.04 -2.79 -21.75
CA ALA A 126 -7.02 -1.75 -21.46
C ALA A 126 -6.38 -0.54 -20.76
N HIS A 127 -5.41 -0.79 -19.87
CA HIS A 127 -4.74 0.26 -19.08
C HIS A 127 -3.43 0.77 -19.70
N PHE A 128 -3.10 0.40 -20.95
CA PHE A 128 -1.77 0.67 -21.49
C PHE A 128 -1.40 2.16 -21.50
N GLN A 129 -2.33 3.06 -21.85
CA GLN A 129 -2.04 4.50 -21.90
C GLN A 129 -1.70 5.06 -20.51
N GLU A 130 -2.41 4.60 -19.48
CA GLU A 130 -2.12 4.98 -18.09
C GLU A 130 -0.76 4.41 -17.65
N LEU A 131 -0.54 3.12 -17.87
CA LEU A 131 0.71 2.45 -17.50
C LEU A 131 1.90 3.05 -18.24
N LYS A 132 1.74 3.44 -19.51
CA LYS A 132 2.77 4.09 -20.32
C LYS A 132 3.22 5.41 -19.69
N LEU A 133 2.31 6.25 -19.21
CA LEU A 133 2.66 7.48 -18.50
C LEU A 133 3.45 7.22 -17.20
N LEU A 134 3.14 6.14 -16.48
CA LEU A 134 3.88 5.74 -15.28
C LEU A 134 5.26 5.21 -15.64
N LEU A 135 5.35 4.37 -16.68
CA LEU A 135 6.62 3.84 -17.19
C LEU A 135 7.55 4.95 -17.68
N GLU A 136 7.04 5.93 -18.41
CA GLU A 136 7.84 7.06 -18.92
C GLU A 136 8.43 7.93 -17.81
N LYS A 137 7.78 8.00 -16.65
CA LYS A 137 8.28 8.67 -15.45
C LYS A 137 9.26 7.81 -14.64
N ALA A 138 9.15 6.50 -14.75
CA ALA A 138 9.91 5.55 -13.93
C ALA A 138 11.18 5.05 -14.62
N LEU A 139 11.16 4.92 -15.95
CA LEU A 139 12.29 4.44 -16.74
C LEU A 139 13.42 5.47 -16.82
N ARG A 140 14.64 4.99 -17.03
CA ARG A 140 15.80 5.86 -17.18
C ARG A 140 15.68 6.74 -18.44
N ALA A 141 16.12 7.98 -18.32
CA ALA A 141 15.96 8.99 -19.37
C ALA A 141 16.67 8.62 -20.69
N ASP A 142 17.80 7.93 -20.61
CA ASP A 142 18.54 7.45 -21.77
C ASP A 142 17.80 6.34 -22.52
N ILE A 143 17.15 5.41 -21.81
CA ILE A 143 16.27 4.39 -22.39
C ILE A 143 15.08 5.06 -23.08
N ILE A 144 14.40 6.02 -22.42
CA ILE A 144 13.28 6.75 -23.02
C ILE A 144 13.70 7.46 -24.30
N ARG A 145 14.85 8.14 -24.30
CA ARG A 145 15.37 8.80 -25.50
C ARG A 145 15.58 7.83 -26.65
N LEU A 146 16.16 6.65 -26.39
CA LEU A 146 16.38 5.62 -27.41
C LEU A 146 15.07 4.97 -27.88
N LEU A 147 14.09 4.84 -26.98
CA LEU A 147 12.78 4.29 -27.26
C LEU A 147 12.02 5.16 -28.27
N TYR A 148 12.02 6.48 -28.11
CA TYR A 148 11.35 7.40 -29.03
C TYR A 148 12.10 7.66 -30.33
N ASN A 149 13.37 7.26 -30.42
CA ASN A 149 14.11 7.23 -31.67
C ASN A 149 13.83 5.95 -32.49
N SER A 150 13.02 5.02 -31.96
CA SER A 150 12.62 3.79 -32.65
C SER A 150 11.25 3.92 -33.33
N LEU A 151 10.85 2.93 -34.14
CA LEU A 151 9.60 2.95 -34.89
C LEU A 151 8.38 3.08 -33.97
N GLU A 152 7.47 4.00 -34.28
CA GLU A 152 6.29 4.33 -33.47
C GLU A 152 5.36 3.13 -33.25
N GLU A 153 5.27 2.22 -34.22
CA GLU A 153 4.47 0.98 -34.15
C GLU A 153 4.89 0.06 -32.99
N LEU A 154 6.17 0.10 -32.57
CA LEU A 154 6.69 -0.69 -31.45
C LEU A 154 6.22 -0.16 -30.09
N LEU A 155 5.59 1.02 -30.05
CA LEU A 155 5.09 1.66 -28.84
C LEU A 155 3.56 1.60 -28.72
N ALA A 156 2.89 0.80 -29.56
CA ALA A 156 1.43 0.73 -29.64
C ALA A 156 0.78 -0.18 -28.58
N THR A 157 1.53 -1.12 -28.00
CA THR A 157 1.01 -2.03 -26.97
C THR A 157 2.01 -2.24 -25.84
N TYR A 158 1.51 -2.61 -24.65
CA TYR A 158 2.34 -2.90 -23.49
C TYR A 158 3.42 -3.96 -23.78
N VAL A 159 3.05 -5.03 -24.50
CA VAL A 159 3.97 -6.13 -24.82
C VAL A 159 5.12 -5.65 -25.70
N LEU A 160 4.83 -4.91 -26.77
CA LEU A 160 5.85 -4.38 -27.67
C LEU A 160 6.73 -3.33 -26.96
N TYR A 161 6.12 -2.46 -26.16
CA TYR A 161 6.81 -1.44 -25.38
C TYR A 161 7.81 -2.09 -24.40
N LYS A 162 7.36 -3.09 -23.62
CA LYS A 162 8.20 -3.84 -22.69
C LYS A 162 9.36 -4.53 -23.41
N GLN A 163 9.09 -5.23 -24.51
CA GLN A 163 10.12 -5.91 -25.31
C GLN A 163 11.19 -4.94 -25.82
N GLN A 164 10.80 -3.76 -26.28
CA GLN A 164 11.73 -2.77 -26.80
C GLN A 164 12.60 -2.18 -25.69
N VAL A 165 12.03 -1.87 -24.52
CA VAL A 165 12.79 -1.40 -23.36
C VAL A 165 13.81 -2.45 -22.91
N LEU A 166 13.41 -3.73 -22.83
CA LEU A 166 14.34 -4.83 -22.51
C LEU A 166 15.49 -4.94 -23.51
N CYS A 167 15.20 -4.80 -24.81
CA CYS A 167 16.20 -4.84 -25.87
C CYS A 167 17.22 -3.68 -25.76
N ILE A 168 16.75 -2.48 -25.47
CA ILE A 168 17.61 -1.30 -25.27
C ILE A 168 18.50 -1.49 -24.05
N ASP A 169 17.91 -1.88 -22.91
CA ASP A 169 18.64 -2.08 -21.65
C ASP A 169 19.74 -3.14 -21.79
N LEU A 170 19.42 -4.27 -22.43
CA LEU A 170 20.40 -5.33 -22.70
C LEU A 170 21.57 -4.82 -23.56
N LYS A 171 21.31 -4.06 -24.63
CA LYS A 171 22.38 -3.51 -25.48
C LYS A 171 23.31 -2.58 -24.71
N GLN A 172 22.76 -1.71 -23.87
CA GLN A 172 23.55 -0.81 -23.04
C GLN A 172 24.43 -1.57 -22.03
N GLN A 173 23.93 -2.67 -21.47
CA GLN A 173 24.73 -3.53 -20.59
C GLN A 173 25.90 -4.17 -21.34
N TYR A 174 25.72 -4.63 -22.58
CA TYR A 174 26.80 -5.18 -23.40
C TYR A 174 27.84 -4.13 -23.80
N ASP A 175 27.42 -2.93 -24.19
CA ASP A 175 28.34 -1.85 -24.59
C ASP A 175 29.23 -1.38 -23.42
N LEU A 176 28.71 -1.37 -22.19
CA LEU A 176 29.47 -1.05 -20.98
C LEU A 176 30.54 -2.11 -20.65
N VAL A 177 30.25 -3.40 -20.91
CA VAL A 177 31.21 -4.50 -20.71
C VAL A 177 32.26 -4.52 -21.82
N GLY A 178 31.89 -4.16 -23.05
CA GLY A 178 32.81 -4.08 -24.19
C GLY A 178 33.80 -2.91 -24.12
N ALA A 179 33.46 -1.83 -23.42
CA ALA A 179 34.33 -0.65 -23.24
C ALA A 179 35.30 -0.77 -22.05
N ALA A 180 35.25 -1.86 -21.27
CA ALA A 180 36.06 -2.08 -20.07
C ALA A 180 37.31 -2.94 -20.29
N PHE A 181 37.69 -3.20 -21.54
CA PHE A 181 38.88 -3.97 -21.96
C PHE A 181 39.69 -3.19 -23.01
#